data_AF-A0A961RFM4-F1
#
_entry.id   AF-A0A961RFM4-F1
#
_cell.length_a   1.000
_cell.length_b   1.000
_cell.length_c   1.000
_cell.angle_alpha   90.00
_cell.angle_beta   90.00
_cell.angle_gamma   90.00
#
_symmetry.space_group_name_H-M   'P 1'
#
loop_
_entity.id
_entity.type
_entity.pdbx_description
1 polymer ?
#
loop_
_entity_poly.entity_id
_entity_poly.type
_entity_poly.pdbx_seq_one_letter_code
_entity_poly.pdbx_strand_id
1 'polypeptide(L)'
;MHAKTSATILSLLLSAISGALAPQPAQAQSDFNAKCAVFRGDTFVEGAPCRRITIKQNTSDTDETAENIYRYEWQTGGTTVTVNAEEAFTINGSQGETVAVKPGYTLCVRNFATGNTFCAAFDVE
;
A
#
# COMPACT_ATOMS: atom_id res chain seq x y z
N MET A 1 72.20 -34.45 28.84
CA MET A 1 71.74 -33.30 28.03
C MET A 1 70.69 -33.83 27.07
N HIS A 2 69.48 -33.27 27.07
CA HIS A 2 68.49 -33.19 25.97
C HIS A 2 67.15 -32.74 26.61
N ALA A 3 66.79 -31.48 26.34
CA ALA A 3 65.61 -30.82 26.87
C ALA A 3 64.35 -31.24 26.09
N LYS A 4 63.22 -31.36 26.81
CA LYS A 4 61.89 -31.67 26.28
C LYS A 4 61.23 -30.38 25.80
N THR A 5 60.67 -30.39 24.59
CA THR A 5 59.85 -29.30 24.05
C THR A 5 58.39 -29.75 24.03
N SER A 6 57.54 -29.09 24.83
CA SER A 6 56.08 -29.24 24.81
C SER A 6 55.49 -28.25 23.81
N ALA A 7 54.62 -28.73 22.92
CA ALA A 7 53.79 -27.91 22.05
C ALA A 7 52.31 -28.03 22.49
N THR A 8 51.73 -26.90 22.87
CA THR A 8 50.34 -26.75 23.31
C THR A 8 49.43 -26.71 22.07
N ILE A 9 48.47 -27.64 21.98
CA ILE A 9 47.47 -27.68 20.90
C ILE A 9 46.26 -26.85 21.36
N LEU A 10 45.96 -25.80 20.59
CA LEU A 10 44.83 -24.89 20.79
C LEU A 10 43.58 -25.43 20.07
N SER A 11 42.60 -25.91 20.82
CA SER A 11 41.31 -26.39 20.28
C SER A 11 40.41 -25.21 19.92
N LEU A 12 40.11 -25.02 18.62
CA LEU A 12 39.02 -24.16 18.17
C LEU A 12 37.73 -24.98 18.05
N LEU A 13 36.70 -24.57 18.80
CA LEU A 13 35.32 -25.05 18.68
C LEU A 13 34.65 -24.31 17.51
N LEU A 14 34.23 -25.06 16.47
CA LEU A 14 33.32 -24.56 15.44
C LEU A 14 31.87 -24.79 15.90
N SER A 15 31.14 -23.71 16.20
CA SER A 15 29.70 -23.76 16.40
C SER A 15 28.98 -23.57 15.07
N ALA A 16 28.29 -24.61 14.60
CA ALA A 16 27.40 -24.54 13.45
C ALA A 16 26.15 -23.73 13.82
N ILE A 17 25.91 -22.62 13.12
CA ILE A 17 24.68 -21.83 13.25
C ILE A 17 23.66 -22.46 12.30
N SER A 18 22.80 -23.32 12.84
CA SER A 18 21.59 -23.78 12.14
C SER A 18 20.64 -22.59 12.01
N GLY A 19 20.75 -21.85 10.91
CA GLY A 19 19.82 -20.79 10.55
C GLY A 19 18.48 -21.38 10.12
N ALA A 20 17.61 -21.68 11.08
CA ALA A 20 16.18 -21.83 10.79
C ALA A 20 15.66 -20.45 10.33
N LEU A 21 15.23 -20.35 9.07
CA LEU A 21 14.42 -19.22 8.61
C LEU A 21 13.16 -19.21 9.47
N ALA A 22 13.08 -18.28 10.42
CA ALA A 22 11.86 -18.06 11.17
C ALA A 22 10.72 -17.78 10.19
N PRO A 23 9.51 -18.34 10.38
CA PRO A 23 8.35 -17.94 9.61
C PRO A 23 8.15 -16.44 9.80
N GLN A 24 8.27 -15.67 8.72
CA GLN A 24 7.90 -14.26 8.73
C GLN A 24 6.46 -14.16 9.24
N PRO A 25 6.17 -13.28 10.21
CA PRO A 25 4.80 -13.06 10.62
C PRO A 25 4.03 -12.61 9.38
N ALA A 26 2.91 -13.28 9.08
CA ALA A 26 1.94 -12.81 8.11
C ALA A 26 1.68 -11.33 8.39
N GLN A 27 2.08 -10.44 7.47
CA GLN A 27 1.92 -9.00 7.66
C GLN A 27 0.45 -8.73 7.94
N ALA A 28 0.21 -8.22 9.15
CA ALA A 28 -1.06 -8.33 9.82
C ALA A 28 -2.15 -7.58 9.08
N GLN A 29 -3.36 -8.13 9.13
CA GLN A 29 -4.61 -7.56 8.62
C GLN A 29 -4.93 -6.14 9.18
N SER A 30 -4.11 -5.61 10.10
CA SER A 30 -4.20 -4.29 10.72
C SER A 30 -3.86 -3.11 9.81
N ASP A 31 -3.20 -3.34 8.67
CA ASP A 31 -2.75 -2.23 7.81
C ASP A 31 -3.82 -1.78 6.79
N PHE A 32 -4.89 -2.55 6.62
CA PHE A 32 -5.99 -2.23 5.70
C PHE A 32 -6.97 -1.24 6.33
N ASN A 33 -6.59 0.03 6.34
CA ASN A 33 -7.30 1.15 6.96
C ASN A 33 -8.39 1.79 6.08
N ALA A 34 -8.78 1.16 4.98
CA ALA A 34 -9.78 1.68 4.07
C ALA A 34 -10.60 0.55 3.43
N LYS A 35 -11.79 0.89 2.94
CA LYS A 35 -12.59 0.03 2.07
C LYS A 35 -12.49 0.54 0.65
N CYS A 36 -12.12 -0.31 -0.31
CA CYS A 36 -12.05 0.05 -1.72
C CYS A 36 -13.04 -0.77 -2.54
N ALA A 37 -13.58 -0.18 -3.61
CA ALA A 37 -14.45 -0.88 -4.56
C ALA A 37 -14.35 -0.29 -5.97
N VAL A 38 -14.70 -1.12 -6.95
CA VAL A 38 -14.85 -0.74 -8.35
C VAL A 38 -16.29 -0.98 -8.78
N PHE A 39 -16.85 -0.02 -9.50
CA PHE A 39 -18.17 -0.09 -10.10
C PHE A 39 -18.08 0.15 -11.61
N ARG A 40 -19.02 -0.41 -12.36
CA ARG A 40 -19.28 -0.05 -13.76
C ARG A 40 -20.68 0.50 -13.86
N GLY A 41 -20.80 1.83 -13.96
CA GLY A 41 -22.07 2.52 -13.69
C GLY A 41 -22.52 2.27 -12.24
N ASP A 42 -23.70 1.66 -12.09
CA ASP A 42 -24.24 1.27 -10.78
C ASP A 42 -23.96 -0.18 -10.39
N THR A 43 -23.37 -0.97 -11.28
CA THR A 43 -23.03 -2.36 -11.01
C THR A 43 -21.75 -2.47 -10.20
N PHE A 44 -21.82 -3.13 -9.05
CA PHE A 44 -20.64 -3.50 -8.26
C PHE A 44 -19.81 -4.55 -9.02
N VAL A 45 -18.51 -4.29 -9.19
CA VAL A 45 -17.59 -5.19 -9.89
C VAL A 45 -16.74 -5.95 -8.89
N GLU A 46 -16.07 -5.23 -8.00
CA GLU A 46 -15.26 -5.82 -6.93
C GLU A 46 -15.13 -4.86 -5.76
N GLY A 47 -14.74 -5.41 -4.60
CA GLY A 47 -14.47 -4.63 -3.41
C GLY A 47 -13.73 -5.46 -2.37
N ALA A 48 -12.80 -4.81 -1.67
CA ALA A 48 -12.00 -5.43 -0.63
C ALA A 48 -11.49 -4.34 0.34
N PRO A 49 -11.09 -4.73 1.56
CA PRO A 49 -10.21 -3.90 2.36
C PRO A 49 -8.96 -3.51 1.55
N CYS A 50 -8.52 -2.27 1.74
CA CYS A 50 -7.33 -1.71 1.10
C CYS A 50 -6.54 -0.88 2.10
N ARG A 51 -5.24 -0.77 1.88
CA ARG A 51 -4.34 0.10 2.63
C ARG A 51 -4.20 1.41 1.88
N ARG A 52 -4.73 2.50 2.45
CA ARG A 52 -4.52 3.85 1.94
C ARG A 52 -3.19 4.39 2.46
N ILE A 53 -2.34 4.80 1.53
CA ILE A 53 -1.05 5.43 1.79
C ILE A 53 -1.09 6.82 1.16
N THR A 54 -0.88 7.85 1.99
CA THR A 54 -0.66 9.21 1.52
C THR A 54 0.76 9.32 0.97
N ILE A 55 0.88 9.58 -0.33
CA ILE A 55 2.18 9.77 -0.99
C ILE A 55 2.57 11.24 -0.97
N LYS A 56 1.61 12.11 -1.26
CA LYS A 56 1.75 13.57 -1.21
C LYS A 56 0.43 14.13 -0.70
N GLN A 57 0.49 15.01 0.28
CA GLN A 57 -0.66 15.78 0.71
C GLN A 57 -0.29 17.24 0.57
N ASN A 58 -1.05 17.97 -0.24
CA ASN A 58 -0.93 19.40 -0.26
C ASN A 58 -1.60 19.95 1.01
N THR A 59 -0.86 20.77 1.75
CA THR A 59 -1.34 21.48 2.94
C THR A 59 -1.37 23.00 2.73
N SER A 60 -1.06 23.47 1.52
CA SER A 60 -1.05 24.87 1.15
C SER A 60 -2.35 25.26 0.48
N ASP A 61 -3.13 26.13 1.14
CA ASP A 61 -4.40 26.64 0.62
C ASP A 61 -4.24 27.62 -0.56
N THR A 62 -3.01 28.03 -0.89
CA THR A 62 -2.72 29.02 -1.93
C THR A 62 -1.97 28.46 -3.15
N ASP A 63 -1.69 27.15 -3.16
CA ASP A 63 -1.03 26.51 -4.31
C ASP A 63 -2.05 25.71 -5.10
N GLU A 64 -2.68 26.39 -6.05
CA GLU A 64 -3.68 25.87 -6.99
C GLU A 64 -3.13 24.70 -7.86
N THR A 65 -1.80 24.58 -7.96
CA THR A 65 -1.15 23.49 -8.72
C THR A 65 -0.83 22.27 -7.88
N ALA A 66 -1.03 22.35 -6.55
CA ALA A 66 -0.52 21.32 -5.67
C ALA A 66 -1.47 20.13 -5.53
N GLU A 67 -0.91 18.97 -5.85
CA GLU A 67 -1.64 17.71 -5.90
C GLU A 67 -1.69 17.01 -4.54
N ASN A 68 -2.79 16.31 -4.31
CA ASN A 68 -2.86 15.22 -3.35
C ASN A 68 -2.71 13.88 -4.09
N ILE A 69 -1.75 13.05 -3.67
CA ILE A 69 -1.47 11.75 -4.26
C ILE A 69 -1.69 10.68 -3.20
N TYR A 70 -2.59 9.74 -3.49
CA TYR A 70 -2.87 8.59 -2.63
C TYR A 70 -2.65 7.29 -3.38
N ARG A 71 -2.09 6.30 -2.68
CA ARG A 71 -1.96 4.92 -3.16
C ARG A 71 -2.86 4.01 -2.32
N TYR A 72 -3.65 3.18 -3.00
CA TYR A 72 -4.50 2.17 -2.39
C TYR A 72 -3.98 0.80 -2.78
N GLU A 73 -3.45 0.08 -1.80
CA GLU A 73 -2.96 -1.28 -1.97
C GLU A 73 -4.07 -2.24 -1.57
N TRP A 74 -4.59 -3.00 -2.53
CA TRP A 74 -5.71 -3.90 -2.32
C TRP A 74 -5.24 -5.17 -1.62
N GLN A 75 -6.09 -5.74 -0.77
CA GLN A 75 -5.79 -7.05 -0.15
C GLN A 75 -5.59 -8.17 -1.19
N THR A 76 -6.16 -8.01 -2.38
CA THR A 76 -5.99 -8.91 -3.54
C THR A 76 -4.65 -8.76 -4.26
N GLY A 77 -3.81 -7.79 -3.86
CA GLY A 77 -2.49 -7.52 -4.46
C GLY A 77 -2.48 -6.44 -5.56
N GLY A 78 -3.65 -5.94 -5.95
CA GLY A 78 -3.76 -4.80 -6.88
C GLY A 78 -3.32 -3.47 -6.28
N THR A 79 -3.10 -2.46 -7.11
CA THR A 79 -2.83 -1.09 -6.67
C THR A 79 -3.64 -0.09 -7.49
N THR A 80 -4.24 0.88 -6.79
CA THR A 80 -4.84 2.07 -7.40
C THR A 80 -4.10 3.31 -6.92
N VAL A 81 -3.74 4.20 -7.82
CA VAL A 81 -3.17 5.52 -7.49
C VAL A 81 -4.14 6.59 -7.93
N THR A 82 -4.48 7.50 -7.03
CA THR A 82 -5.26 8.69 -7.35
C THR A 82 -4.38 9.93 -7.22
N VAL A 83 -4.57 10.87 -8.14
CA VAL A 83 -4.00 12.22 -8.07
C VAL A 83 -5.17 13.19 -8.15
N ASN A 84 -5.28 14.06 -7.16
CA ASN A 84 -6.26 15.13 -7.13
C ASN A 84 -5.53 16.47 -7.15
N ALA A 85 -5.60 17.16 -8.27
CA ALA A 85 -5.26 18.57 -8.43
C ALA A 85 -6.57 19.37 -8.59
N GLU A 86 -6.56 20.66 -8.29
CA GLU A 86 -7.76 21.51 -8.19
C GLU A 86 -8.79 21.29 -9.31
N GLU A 87 -8.33 21.24 -10.56
CA GLU A 87 -9.19 21.08 -11.73
C GLU A 87 -9.12 19.68 -12.38
N ALA A 88 -8.26 18.79 -11.87
CA ALA A 88 -7.96 17.53 -12.54
C ALA A 88 -7.83 16.36 -11.57
N PHE A 89 -8.58 15.30 -11.87
CA PHE A 89 -8.41 14.02 -11.20
C PHE A 89 -7.77 13.02 -12.16
N THR A 90 -6.83 12.21 -11.67
CA THR A 90 -6.36 11.03 -12.40
C THR A 90 -6.44 9.76 -11.55
N ILE A 91 -6.67 8.63 -12.20
CA ILE A 91 -6.64 7.29 -11.61
C ILE A 91 -5.70 6.43 -12.46
N ASN A 92 -4.64 5.90 -11.84
CA ASN A 92 -3.60 5.14 -12.52
C ASN A 92 -3.07 5.88 -13.77
N GLY A 93 -2.91 7.20 -13.68
CA GLY A 93 -2.43 8.07 -14.76
C GLY A 93 -3.46 8.41 -15.85
N SER A 94 -4.67 7.85 -15.79
CA SER A 94 -5.75 8.22 -16.72
C SER A 94 -6.61 9.34 -16.12
N GLN A 95 -7.05 10.28 -16.96
CA GLN A 95 -7.98 11.32 -16.54
C GLN A 95 -9.26 10.72 -15.96
N GLY A 96 -9.82 11.40 -14.97
CA GLY A 96 -11.09 11.07 -14.36
C GLY A 96 -11.74 12.28 -13.73
N GLU A 97 -12.85 12.03 -13.04
CA GLU A 97 -13.59 13.05 -12.31
C GLU A 97 -14.18 12.46 -11.04
N THR A 98 -14.34 13.31 -10.02
CA THR A 98 -15.14 12.96 -8.85
C THR A 98 -16.60 12.84 -9.25
N VAL A 99 -17.25 11.76 -8.82
CA VAL A 99 -18.68 11.51 -9.05
C VAL A 99 -19.41 11.40 -7.71
N ALA A 100 -20.75 11.36 -7.76
CA ALA A 100 -21.56 11.16 -6.56
C ALA A 100 -21.08 9.93 -5.77
N VAL A 101 -20.86 10.11 -4.47
CA VAL A 101 -20.41 9.05 -3.58
C VAL A 101 -21.49 7.99 -3.46
N LYS A 102 -21.08 6.72 -3.56
CA LYS A 102 -21.97 5.58 -3.33
C LYS A 102 -22.09 5.32 -1.82
N PRO A 103 -23.19 4.72 -1.32
CA PRO A 103 -23.38 4.46 0.10
C PRO A 103 -22.19 3.70 0.71
N GLY A 104 -21.70 4.20 1.85
CA GLY A 104 -20.57 3.61 2.58
C GLY A 104 -19.19 3.90 1.99
N TYR A 105 -19.07 4.91 1.11
CA TYR A 105 -17.81 5.44 0.60
C TYR A 105 -17.71 6.95 0.79
N THR A 106 -16.50 7.47 0.94
CA THR A 106 -16.22 8.90 1.15
C THR A 106 -15.61 9.56 -0.09
N LEU A 107 -15.09 8.76 -1.04
CA LEU A 107 -14.58 9.21 -2.32
C LEU A 107 -15.09 8.26 -3.42
N CYS A 108 -15.55 8.80 -4.54
CA CYS A 108 -15.80 8.04 -5.77
C CYS A 108 -15.31 8.83 -6.98
N VAL A 109 -14.56 8.17 -7.86
CA VAL A 109 -13.92 8.79 -9.01
C VAL A 109 -14.06 7.89 -10.21
N ARG A 110 -14.59 8.45 -11.31
CA ARG A 110 -14.73 7.73 -12.58
C ARG A 110 -13.48 7.90 -13.42
N ASN A 111 -12.89 6.78 -13.85
CA ASN A 111 -11.79 6.75 -14.81
C ASN A 111 -12.36 6.86 -16.24
N PHE A 112 -11.97 7.88 -17.01
CA PHE A 112 -12.51 8.10 -18.36
C PHE A 112 -12.02 7.08 -19.39
N ALA A 113 -10.84 6.49 -19.20
CA ALA A 113 -10.30 5.48 -20.12
C ALA A 113 -11.07 4.16 -20.06
N THR A 114 -11.57 3.78 -18.87
CA THR A 114 -12.26 2.49 -18.65
C THR A 114 -13.76 2.61 -18.42
N GLY A 115 -14.25 3.80 -18.06
CA GLY A 115 -15.62 4.03 -17.61
C GLY A 115 -15.93 3.45 -16.23
N ASN A 116 -14.96 2.80 -15.56
CA ASN A 116 -15.14 2.27 -14.22
C ASN A 116 -15.01 3.38 -13.17
N THR A 117 -15.74 3.25 -12.08
CA THR A 117 -15.67 4.14 -10.91
C THR A 117 -14.95 3.44 -9.78
N PHE A 118 -13.82 3.99 -9.34
CA PHE A 118 -13.16 3.60 -8.11
C PHE A 118 -13.77 4.38 -6.94
N CYS A 119 -14.16 3.68 -5.88
CA CYS A 119 -14.65 4.29 -4.65
C CYS A 119 -13.80 3.82 -3.47
N ALA A 120 -13.60 4.72 -2.50
CA ALA A 120 -12.92 4.38 -1.26
C ALA A 120 -13.55 5.05 -0.04
N ALA A 121 -13.48 4.37 1.10
CA ALA A 121 -13.97 4.83 2.40
C ALA A 121 -12.81 4.81 3.41
N PHE A 122 -12.71 5.86 4.22
CA PHE A 122 -11.52 6.16 5.02
C PHE A 122 -11.75 6.18 6.53
N ASP A 123 -13.02 6.12 6.94
CA ASP A 123 -13.51 6.13 8.31
C ASP A 123 -14.31 4.82 8.51
N VAL A 124 -13.61 3.71 8.63
CA VAL A 124 -14.20 2.46 9.12
C VAL A 124 -14.04 2.46 10.64
N GLU A 125 -14.98 3.08 11.35
CA GLU A 125 -15.24 2.81 12.77
C GLU A 125 -15.80 1.40 12.97
#